data_AF-A0A131YUC1-F1
#
_entry.id   AF-A0A131YUC1-F1
#
_cell.length_a   1.000
_cell.length_b   1.000
_cell.length_c   1.000
_cell.angle_alpha   90.00
_cell.angle_beta   90.00
_cell.angle_gamma   90.00
#
_symmetry.space_group_name_H-M   'P 1'
#
loop_
_entity.id
_entity.type
_entity.pdbx_description
1 polymer ?
#
loop_
_entity_poly.entity_id
_entity_poly.type
_entity_poly.pdbx_seq_one_letter_code
_entity_poly.pdbx_strand_id
1 'polypeptide(L)'
;MSVTIDSHSGVPYYLMFGGVSALNKELMLRVNGYSNIYWGWGGEDDDMTFRLKHINQTILRRPGNIARYKSLKHTQSKKNPARFGILNKWKERYKTDGLNSVKYKIMDMAFRKLYTWILADLREQ
;
A
#
# COMPACT_ATOMS: atom_id res chain seq x y z
N MET A 1 -9.36 7.73 -0.28
CA MET A 1 -8.85 7.37 1.06
C MET A 1 -9.99 7.18 2.00
N SER A 2 -9.91 6.06 2.72
CA SER A 2 -10.87 5.66 3.74
C SER A 2 -10.81 6.63 4.90
N VAL A 3 -11.87 7.40 5.09
CA VAL A 3 -11.95 8.39 6.18
C VAL A 3 -12.81 7.87 7.31
N THR A 4 -13.87 7.14 6.97
CA THR A 4 -14.74 6.48 7.95
C THR A 4 -14.81 5.01 7.56
N ILE A 5 -14.56 4.11 8.51
CA ILE A 5 -14.68 2.66 8.34
C ILE A 5 -15.60 2.15 9.45
N ASP A 6 -16.66 1.44 9.08
CA ASP A 6 -17.61 0.82 10.02
C ASP A 6 -18.13 1.80 11.10
N SER A 7 -18.55 2.99 10.66
CA SER A 7 -19.05 4.10 11.50
C SER A 7 -18.06 4.71 12.48
N HIS A 8 -16.78 4.33 12.42
CA HIS A 8 -15.69 4.91 13.21
C HIS A 8 -14.74 5.71 12.30
N SER A 9 -13.96 6.63 12.89
CA SER A 9 -12.86 7.27 12.15
C SER A 9 -11.92 6.17 11.65
N GLY A 10 -11.87 6.03 10.32
CA GLY A 10 -10.94 5.15 9.64
C GLY A 10 -9.54 5.76 9.56
N VAL A 11 -9.32 6.97 10.11
CA VAL A 11 -8.04 7.68 10.12
C VAL A 11 -7.51 7.72 11.56
N PRO A 12 -6.81 6.68 12.02
CA PRO A 12 -6.20 6.65 13.35
C PRO A 12 -5.09 7.70 13.53
N TYR A 13 -4.47 8.16 12.43
CA TYR A 13 -3.46 9.22 12.44
C TYR A 13 -3.41 9.97 11.10
N TYR A 14 -2.97 11.23 11.12
CA TYR A 14 -2.99 12.15 9.98
C TYR A 14 -2.23 11.63 8.74
N LEU A 15 -1.22 10.78 8.94
CA LEU A 15 -0.40 10.23 7.86
C LEU A 15 -0.91 8.90 7.32
N MET A 16 -2.03 8.37 7.80
CA MET A 16 -2.51 7.07 7.35
C MET A 16 -2.88 7.08 5.85
N PHE A 17 -2.28 6.16 5.10
CA PHE A 17 -2.50 6.02 3.65
C PHE A 17 -3.13 4.68 3.25
N GLY A 18 -3.42 3.81 4.22
CA GLY A 18 -4.01 2.50 4.01
C GLY A 18 -5.51 2.49 3.69
N GLY A 19 -6.01 1.28 3.40
CA GLY A 19 -7.39 1.04 2.97
C GLY A 19 -7.57 1.22 1.46
N VAL A 20 -8.05 2.38 1.03
CA VAL A 20 -8.27 2.69 -0.40
C VAL A 20 -7.60 4.01 -0.78
N SER A 21 -6.48 3.95 -1.49
CA SER A 21 -5.75 5.12 -1.98
C SER A 21 -5.78 5.23 -3.51
N ALA A 22 -5.43 6.39 -4.05
CA ALA A 22 -5.30 6.61 -5.48
C ALA A 22 -4.08 7.50 -5.73
N LEU A 23 -3.22 7.10 -6.67
CA LEU A 23 -2.08 7.87 -7.15
C LEU A 23 -2.11 7.90 -8.67
N ASN A 24 -1.62 8.99 -9.25
CA ASN A 24 -1.35 9.01 -10.69
C ASN A 24 -0.07 8.21 -11.01
N LYS A 25 0.10 7.88 -12.29
CA LYS A 25 1.27 7.12 -12.77
C LYS A 25 2.60 7.82 -12.48
N GLU A 26 2.66 9.14 -12.64
CA GLU A 26 3.90 9.92 -12.44
C GLU A 26 4.39 9.82 -10.98
N LEU A 27 3.49 10.02 -10.02
CA LEU A 27 3.79 9.91 -8.59
C LEU A 27 4.27 8.50 -8.25
N MET A 28 3.57 7.47 -8.75
CA MET A 28 3.94 6.08 -8.54
C MET A 28 5.36 5.79 -9.06
N LEU A 29 5.72 6.31 -10.24
CA LEU A 29 7.07 6.14 -10.80
C LEU A 29 8.13 6.93 -10.02
N ARG A 30 7.83 8.17 -9.63
CA ARG A 30 8.77 9.05 -8.89
C ARG A 30 9.15 8.51 -7.52
N VAL A 31 8.26 7.77 -6.87
CA VAL A 31 8.51 7.13 -5.57
C VAL A 31 9.04 5.69 -5.69
N ASN A 32 9.31 5.22 -6.92
CA ASN A 32 9.65 3.82 -7.20
C ASN A 32 8.59 2.83 -6.68
N GLY A 33 7.31 3.21 -6.67
CA GLY A 33 6.20 2.44 -6.13
C GLY A 33 6.34 1.96 -4.68
N TYR A 34 5.61 0.91 -4.34
CA TYR A 34 5.60 0.31 -3.00
C TYR A 34 6.85 -0.54 -2.75
N SER A 35 7.22 -0.68 -1.49
CA SER A 35 8.24 -1.63 -1.01
C SER A 35 7.84 -3.08 -1.27
N ASN A 36 8.80 -3.92 -1.68
CA ASN A 36 8.57 -5.35 -1.89
C ASN A 36 8.89 -6.22 -0.66
N ILE A 37 9.35 -5.64 0.46
CA ILE A 37 9.89 -6.42 1.59
C ILE A 37 8.96 -6.52 2.81
N TYR A 38 7.75 -5.95 2.72
CA TYR A 38 6.74 -6.11 3.77
C TYR A 38 6.01 -7.44 3.59
N TRP A 39 6.47 -8.47 4.31
CA TRP A 39 5.80 -9.76 4.42
C TRP A 39 5.07 -9.88 5.76
N GLY A 40 3.76 -10.15 5.71
CA GLY A 40 2.89 -10.04 6.88
C GLY A 40 2.35 -8.61 7.07
N TRP A 41 1.73 -8.34 8.21
CA TRP A 41 1.02 -7.07 8.42
C TRP A 41 1.91 -5.95 8.96
N GLY A 42 1.81 -4.79 8.30
CA GLY A 42 2.10 -3.47 8.84
C GLY A 42 3.34 -2.78 8.29
N GLY A 43 3.24 -1.46 8.13
CA GLY A 43 4.33 -0.53 7.81
C GLY A 43 4.47 -0.16 6.32
N GLU A 44 3.85 -0.90 5.41
CA GLU A 44 3.96 -0.68 3.96
C GLU A 44 3.30 0.63 3.50
N ASP A 45 2.12 0.94 4.06
CA ASP A 45 1.39 2.18 3.77
C ASP A 45 2.10 3.42 4.36
N ASP A 46 2.76 3.25 5.51
CA ASP A 46 3.56 4.30 6.13
C ASP A 46 4.84 4.56 5.33
N ASP A 47 5.49 3.51 4.82
CA ASP A 47 6.64 3.62 3.91
C ASP A 47 6.27 4.41 2.65
N MET A 48 5.14 4.06 2.01
CA MET A 48 4.62 4.81 0.85
C MET A 48 4.36 6.29 1.21
N THR A 49 3.78 6.55 2.38
CA THR A 49 3.57 7.93 2.86
C THR A 49 4.87 8.70 3.00
N PHE A 50 5.91 8.07 3.55
CA PHE A 50 7.23 8.68 3.70
C PHE A 50 7.88 8.96 2.34
N ARG A 51 7.78 8.04 1.38
CA ARG A 51 8.27 8.25 0.01
C ARG A 51 7.56 9.43 -0.67
N LEU A 52 6.24 9.53 -0.57
CA LEU A 52 5.47 10.65 -1.13
C LEU A 52 5.84 11.98 -0.49
N LYS A 53 5.98 12.02 0.84
CA LYS A 53 6.43 13.23 1.54
C LYS A 53 7.84 13.66 1.14
N HIS A 54 8.72 12.70 0.85
CA HIS A 54 10.09 12.99 0.43
C HIS A 54 10.14 13.78 -0.89
N ILE A 55 9.15 13.58 -1.77
CA ILE A 55 8.99 14.34 -3.01
C ILE A 55 7.98 15.50 -2.87
N ASN A 56 7.80 15.98 -1.64
CA ASN A 56 6.93 17.10 -1.25
C ASN A 56 5.46 16.93 -1.63
N GLN A 57 4.96 15.69 -1.67
CA GLN A 57 3.54 15.43 -1.91
C GLN A 57 2.77 15.34 -0.60
N THR A 58 1.51 15.76 -0.66
CA THR A 58 0.57 15.75 0.47
C THR A 58 -0.59 14.81 0.21
N ILE A 59 -1.20 14.37 1.30
CA ILE A 59 -2.27 13.38 1.30
C ILE A 59 -3.62 14.12 1.30
N LEU A 60 -4.36 14.04 0.18
CA LEU A 60 -5.68 14.67 0.05
C LEU A 60 -6.82 13.71 0.43
N ARG A 61 -7.66 14.11 1.38
CA ARG A 61 -8.83 13.34 1.84
C ARG A 61 -10.13 13.99 1.41
N ARG A 62 -11.09 13.16 0.98
CA ARG A 62 -12.47 13.60 0.78
C ARG A 62 -13.17 13.75 2.14
N PRO A 63 -14.20 14.59 2.25
CA PRO A 63 -14.99 14.72 3.47
C PRO A 63 -15.54 13.37 3.98
N GLY A 64 -15.56 13.19 5.30
CA GLY A 64 -15.94 11.93 5.95
C GLY A 64 -17.40 11.50 5.76
N ASN A 65 -18.28 12.43 5.38
CA ASN A 65 -19.67 12.13 4.99
C ASN A 65 -19.77 11.48 3.59
N ILE A 66 -18.79 11.71 2.71
CA ILE A 66 -18.70 11.13 1.36
C ILE A 66 -17.85 9.85 1.40
N ALA A 67 -16.68 9.90 2.03
CA ALA A 67 -15.68 8.82 2.01
C ALA A 67 -15.88 7.78 3.12
N ARG A 68 -17.06 7.15 3.13
CA ARG A 68 -17.44 6.08 4.07
C ARG A 68 -17.23 4.71 3.44
N TYR A 69 -16.56 3.83 4.15
CA TYR A 69 -16.23 2.47 3.73
C TYR A 69 -16.76 1.48 4.77
N LYS A 70 -17.03 0.26 4.32
CA LYS A 70 -17.45 -0.85 5.19
C LYS A 70 -16.47 -2.00 4.99
N SER A 71 -15.87 -2.48 6.07
CA SER A 71 -14.98 -3.64 6.00
C SER A 71 -15.82 -4.91 6.02
N LEU A 72 -15.49 -5.87 5.16
CA LEU A 72 -16.04 -7.21 5.26
C LEU A 72 -15.35 -7.94 6.43
N LYS A 73 -16.07 -8.85 7.10
CA LYS A 73 -15.51 -9.65 8.19
C LYS A 73 -14.33 -10.49 7.67
N HIS A 74 -13.20 -10.41 8.34
CA HIS A 74 -11.98 -11.16 7.98
C HIS A 74 -11.14 -11.45 9.23
N THR A 75 -10.29 -12.47 9.14
CA THR A 75 -9.28 -12.78 10.16
C THR A 75 -8.12 -11.81 10.06
N GLN A 76 -7.60 -11.34 11.20
CA GLN A 76 -6.45 -10.45 11.21
C GLN A 76 -5.18 -11.17 10.72
N SER A 77 -4.41 -10.50 9.87
CA SER A 77 -3.13 -10.98 9.38
C SER A 77 -2.06 -10.99 10.49
N LYS A 78 -1.13 -11.94 10.42
CA LYS A 78 0.02 -12.02 11.34
C LYS A 78 0.89 -10.77 11.21
N LYS A 79 1.13 -10.08 12.33
CA LYS A 79 2.00 -8.88 12.37
C LYS A 79 3.43 -9.25 11.99
N ASN A 80 4.04 -8.45 11.13
CA ASN A 80 5.47 -8.55 10.85
C ASN A 80 6.26 -7.99 12.05
N PRO A 81 7.06 -8.79 12.77
CA PRO A 81 7.83 -8.30 13.91
C PRO A 81 8.91 -7.28 13.50
N ALA A 82 9.42 -7.38 12.27
CA ALA A 82 10.47 -6.50 11.74
C ALA A 82 9.92 -5.18 11.14
N ARG A 83 8.60 -4.98 11.08
CA ARG A 83 7.97 -3.84 10.38
C ARG A 83 8.56 -2.47 10.72
N PHE A 84 8.85 -2.21 12.00
CA PHE A 84 9.41 -0.93 12.43
C PHE A 84 10.88 -0.79 12.02
N GLY A 85 11.65 -1.87 12.08
CA GLY A 85 13.03 -1.88 11.62
C GLY A 85 13.14 -1.67 10.10
N ILE A 86 12.22 -2.26 9.34
CA ILE A 86 12.08 -2.04 7.89
C ILE A 86 11.69 -0.59 7.61
N LEU A 87 10.65 -0.10 8.29
CA LEU A 87 10.14 1.26 8.12
C LEU A 87 11.19 2.30 8.43
N ASN A 88 11.95 2.16 9.52
CA ASN A 88 12.99 3.12 9.90
C ASN A 88 14.08 3.28 8.83
N LYS A 89 14.32 2.25 8.02
CA LYS A 89 15.32 2.25 6.94
C LYS A 89 14.77 2.68 5.59
N TRP A 90 13.49 3.04 5.48
CA TRP A 90 12.82 3.33 4.20
C TRP A 90 13.62 4.25 3.27
N LYS A 91 14.27 5.29 3.82
CA LYS A 91 15.00 6.31 3.05
C LYS A 91 16.26 5.77 2.39
N GLU A 92 16.91 4.79 3.00
CA GLU A 92 18.12 4.14 2.47
C GLU A 92 17.79 3.22 1.29
N ARG A 93 16.57 2.69 1.27
CA ARG A 93 16.18 1.56 0.42
C ARG A 93 15.18 1.90 -0.67
N TYR A 94 14.39 2.97 -0.57
CA TYR A 94 13.31 3.23 -1.55
C TYR A 94 13.80 3.36 -3.00
N LYS A 95 15.07 3.72 -3.23
CA LYS A 95 15.68 3.80 -4.57
C LYS A 95 16.02 2.42 -5.17
N THR A 96 16.21 1.40 -4.33
CA THR A 96 16.59 0.04 -4.75
C THR A 96 15.51 -1.00 -4.45
N ASP A 97 14.53 -0.66 -3.61
CA ASP A 97 13.36 -1.47 -3.29
C ASP A 97 12.06 -0.82 -3.76
N GLY A 98 11.51 -1.36 -4.84
CA GLY A 98 10.17 -1.07 -5.31
C GLY A 98 9.93 -1.53 -6.73
N LEU A 99 9.34 -0.71 -7.60
CA LEU A 99 9.02 -1.08 -8.98
C LEU A 99 10.23 -1.57 -9.78
N ASN A 100 11.40 -1.00 -9.53
CA ASN A 100 12.63 -1.39 -10.22
C ASN A 100 13.21 -2.74 -9.76
N SER A 101 12.72 -3.32 -8.66
CA SER A 101 13.25 -4.55 -8.09
C SER A 101 12.19 -5.59 -7.76
N VAL A 102 10.92 -5.34 -8.11
CA VAL A 102 9.85 -6.29 -7.92
C VAL A 102 10.11 -7.53 -8.79
N LYS A 103 10.13 -8.70 -8.14
CA LYS A 103 10.30 -10.00 -8.79
C LYS A 103 9.01 -10.79 -8.66
N TYR A 104 8.48 -11.24 -9.78
CA TYR A 104 7.30 -12.07 -9.82
C TYR A 104 7.28 -12.92 -11.10
N LYS A 105 6.55 -14.03 -11.05
CA LYS A 105 6.25 -14.85 -12.24
C LYS A 105 4.74 -14.94 -12.41
N ILE A 106 4.23 -14.59 -13.59
CA ILE A 106 2.82 -14.82 -13.92
C ILE A 106 2.64 -16.33 -14.16
N MET A 107 1.78 -16.95 -13.36
CA MET A 107 1.48 -18.37 -13.42
C MET A 107 0.24 -18.64 -14.29
N ASP A 108 -0.74 -17.74 -14.22
CA ASP A 108 -1.98 -17.84 -15.00
C ASP A 108 -2.63 -16.46 -15.17
N MET A 109 -3.44 -16.30 -16.21
CA MET A 109 -4.19 -15.09 -16.51
C MET A 109 -5.52 -15.43 -17.18
N ALA A 110 -6.62 -14.88 -16.64
CA ALA A 110 -7.94 -15.08 -17.20
C ALA A 110 -8.72 -13.76 -17.34
N PHE A 111 -9.15 -13.46 -18.57
CA PHE A 111 -10.07 -12.37 -18.85
C PHE A 111 -11.51 -12.82 -18.57
N ARG A 112 -12.13 -12.25 -17.54
CA ARG A 112 -13.52 -12.54 -17.18
C ARG A 112 -14.38 -11.32 -17.47
N LYS A 113 -15.69 -11.53 -17.55
CA LYS A 113 -16.66 -10.48 -17.91
C LYS A 113 -16.60 -9.23 -17.01
N LEU A 114 -16.23 -9.38 -15.73
CA LEU A 114 -16.24 -8.30 -14.74
C LEU A 114 -14.84 -7.90 -14.23
N TYR A 115 -13.81 -8.70 -14.50
CA TYR A 115 -12.44 -8.45 -14.03
C TYR A 115 -11.42 -9.30 -14.80
N THR A 116 -10.17 -8.85 -14.80
CA THR A 116 -9.04 -9.70 -15.21
C THR A 116 -8.42 -10.31 -13.97
N TRP A 117 -8.28 -11.63 -13.96
CA TRP A 117 -7.60 -12.34 -12.88
C TRP A 117 -6.16 -12.63 -13.31
N ILE A 118 -5.21 -12.34 -12.42
CA ILE A 118 -3.79 -12.59 -12.62
C ILE A 118 -3.29 -13.35 -11.40
N LEU A 119 -2.76 -14.56 -11.61
CA LEU A 119 -2.08 -15.32 -10.57
C LEU A 119 -0.58 -15.11 -10.72
N ALA A 120 0.05 -14.52 -9.70
CA ALA A 120 1.48 -14.27 -9.67
C ALA A 120 2.15 -15.01 -8.51
N ASP A 121 3.28 -15.66 -8.78
CA ASP A 121 4.19 -16.15 -7.75
C ASP A 121 5.16 -15.04 -7.35
N LEU A 122 5.28 -14.80 -6.05
CA LEU A 122 6.13 -13.79 -5.43
C LEU A 122 7.26 -14.40 -4.60
N ARG A 123 7.36 -15.74 -4.53
CA ARG A 123 8.26 -16.44 -3.59
C ARG A 123 9.72 -16.49 -4.05
N GLU A 124 10.00 -16.30 -5.33
CA GLU A 124 11.35 -16.46 -5.88
C GLU A 124 11.60 -15.53 -7.08
N GLN A 125 12.73 -14.81 -7.06
CA GLN A 125 13.98 -15.29 -7.70
C GLN A 125 15.20 -14.90 -6.86
#